data_AF-A0A4V2XMN4-F1
#
_entry.id   AF-A0A4V2XMN4-F1
#
_cell.length_a   1.000
_cell.length_b   1.000
_cell.length_c   1.000
_cell.angle_alpha   90.00
_cell.angle_beta   90.00
_cell.angle_gamma   90.00
#
_symmetry.space_group_name_H-M   'P 1'
#
loop_
_entity.id
_entity.type
_entity.pdbx_description
1 polymer ?
#
loop_
_entity_poly.entity_id
_entity_poly.type
_entity_poly.pdbx_seq_one_letter_code
_entity_poly.pdbx_strand_id
1 'polypeptide(L)'
;MSEPPGARKPRKIFVWDVRSRDAGWAGVTDDRGTAMQHVHRLLRNGGPDGRGSVRRVALDPLGRVRYIHLRTVAEAWRDEGTGAVVWRDG
;
A
#
# COMPACT_ATOMS: atom_id res chain seq x y z
N MET A 1 14.30 -38.42 -9.78
CA MET A 1 14.84 -37.60 -8.69
C MET A 1 14.32 -36.19 -8.91
N SER A 2 13.20 -35.85 -8.27
CA SER A 2 12.55 -34.54 -8.46
C SER A 2 13.27 -33.49 -7.62
N GLU A 3 13.55 -32.33 -8.20
CA GLU A 3 14.13 -31.20 -7.47
C GLU A 3 13.30 -30.89 -6.21
N PRO A 4 13.94 -30.55 -5.07
CA PRO A 4 13.20 -30.08 -3.91
C PRO A 4 12.41 -28.84 -4.32
N PRO A 5 11.16 -28.65 -3.86
CA PRO A 5 10.37 -27.48 -4.20
C PRO A 5 11.18 -26.25 -3.82
N GLY A 6 11.72 -25.57 -4.84
CA GLY A 6 12.58 -24.41 -4.67
C GLY A 6 11.87 -23.45 -3.75
N ALA A 7 12.51 -23.09 -2.64
CA ALA A 7 11.94 -22.26 -1.59
C ALA A 7 11.29 -21.02 -2.24
N ARG A 8 9.96 -21.05 -2.39
CA ARG A 8 9.23 -19.99 -3.07
C ARG A 8 9.47 -18.74 -2.26
N LYS A 9 10.25 -17.78 -2.80
CA LYS A 9 10.55 -16.52 -2.11
C LYS A 9 9.24 -16.00 -1.52
N PRO A 10 9.18 -15.68 -0.21
CA PRO A 10 7.94 -15.21 0.39
C PRO A 10 7.43 -14.03 -0.42
N ARG A 11 6.22 -14.18 -0.99
CA ARG A 11 5.59 -13.09 -1.75
C ARG A 11 5.43 -11.92 -0.78
N LYS A 12 5.96 -10.76 -1.17
CA LYS A 12 5.76 -9.53 -0.40
C LYS A 12 4.30 -9.14 -0.58
N ILE A 13 3.64 -8.72 0.49
CA ILE A 13 2.26 -8.25 0.45
C ILE A 13 2.29 -6.77 0.81
N PHE A 14 1.65 -5.96 -0.03
CA PHE A 14 1.48 -4.54 0.19
C PHE A 14 -0.01 -4.24 0.31
N VAL A 15 -0.36 -3.59 1.41
CA VAL A 15 -1.69 -3.01 1.62
C VAL A 15 -1.56 -1.53 1.37
N TRP A 16 -2.52 -0.95 0.65
CA TRP A 16 -2.59 0.48 0.46
C TRP A 16 -3.98 0.98 0.83
N ASP A 17 -4.03 2.22 1.31
CA ASP A 17 -5.28 2.92 1.59
C ASP A 17 -5.15 4.41 1.26
N VAL A 18 -6.28 5.01 0.86
CA VAL A 18 -6.46 6.44 0.63
C VAL A 18 -7.71 6.87 1.37
N ARG A 19 -7.60 7.92 2.19
CA ARG A 19 -8.71 8.51 2.94
C ARG A 19 -8.87 9.97 2.51
N SER A 20 -10.10 10.36 2.28
CA SER A 20 -10.55 11.75 2.22
C SER A 20 -11.68 11.95 3.23
N ARG A 21 -12.17 13.18 3.35
CA ARG A 21 -13.25 13.52 4.30
C ARG A 21 -14.51 12.67 4.10
N ASP A 22 -14.85 12.38 2.85
CA ASP A 22 -16.14 11.77 2.48
C ASP A 22 -16.02 10.37 1.88
N ALA A 23 -14.79 9.88 1.64
CA ALA A 23 -14.57 8.59 0.99
C ALA A 23 -13.24 7.93 1.39
N GLY A 24 -13.21 6.62 1.27
CA GLY A 24 -12.02 5.81 1.51
C GLY A 24 -11.89 4.68 0.51
N TRP A 25 -10.68 4.45 0.02
CA TRP A 25 -10.33 3.34 -0.86
C TRP A 25 -9.17 2.57 -0.27
N ALA A 26 -9.16 1.26 -0.49
CA ALA A 26 -8.07 0.41 -0.07
C ALA A 26 -7.91 -0.78 -1.02
N GLY A 27 -6.75 -1.40 -0.97
CA GLY A 27 -6.47 -2.60 -1.74
C GLY A 27 -5.23 -3.35 -1.26
N VAL A 28 -5.00 -4.50 -1.88
CA VAL A 28 -3.86 -5.38 -1.59
C VAL A 28 -3.23 -5.83 -2.91
N THR A 29 -1.91 -5.87 -2.96
CA THR A 29 -1.15 -6.34 -4.13
C THR A 29 0.19 -6.93 -3.67
N ASP A 30 0.81 -7.77 -4.48
CA ASP A 30 2.17 -8.27 -4.25
C ASP A 30 3.27 -7.37 -4.84
N ASP A 31 2.89 -6.28 -5.50
CA ASP A 31 3.79 -5.31 -6.11
C ASP A 31 3.76 -3.92 -5.43
N ARG A 32 4.94 -3.43 -5.03
CA ARG A 32 5.10 -2.11 -4.40
C ARG A 32 4.68 -0.99 -5.35
N GLY A 33 5.10 -1.07 -6.62
CA GLY A 33 4.88 -0.02 -7.61
C GLY A 33 3.39 0.19 -7.88
N THR A 34 2.67 -0.91 -8.04
CA THR A 34 1.22 -0.95 -8.24
C THR A 34 0.48 -0.34 -7.04
N ALA A 35 0.87 -0.69 -5.81
CA ALA A 35 0.30 -0.08 -4.61
C ALA A 35 0.50 1.44 -4.58
N MET A 36 1.72 1.92 -4.88
CA MET A 36 2.01 3.35 -4.95
C MET A 36 1.25 4.04 -6.07
N GLN A 37 1.12 3.41 -7.24
CA GLN A 37 0.39 3.97 -8.39
C GLN A 37 -1.11 4.13 -8.10
N HIS A 38 -1.74 3.18 -7.40
CA HIS A 38 -3.13 3.30 -6.98
C HIS A 38 -3.34 4.49 -6.05
N VAL A 39 -2.51 4.62 -5.01
CA VAL A 39 -2.55 5.77 -4.09
C VAL A 39 -2.36 7.08 -4.85
N HIS A 40 -1.34 7.17 -5.71
CA HIS A 40 -1.08 8.37 -6.48
C HIS A 40 -2.27 8.78 -7.36
N ARG A 41 -2.87 7.83 -8.08
CA ARG A 41 -4.01 8.09 -8.96
C ARG A 41 -5.23 8.59 -8.17
N LEU A 42 -5.51 7.97 -7.04
CA LEU A 42 -6.65 8.35 -6.20
C LEU A 42 -6.46 9.73 -5.56
N LEU A 43 -5.26 10.05 -5.07
CA LEU A 43 -4.97 11.38 -4.53
C LEU A 43 -5.00 12.46 -5.61
N ARG A 44 -4.48 12.17 -6.80
CA ARG A 44 -4.51 13.09 -7.96
C ARG A 44 -5.93 13.45 -8.36
N ASN A 45 -6.83 12.47 -8.36
CA ASN A 45 -8.22 12.62 -8.83
C ASN A 45 -9.20 12.99 -7.69
N GLY A 46 -8.77 12.90 -6.43
CA GLY A 46 -9.58 13.21 -5.25
C GLY A 46 -9.50 14.67 -4.82
N GLY A 47 -10.21 15.00 -3.74
CA GLY A 47 -10.17 16.33 -3.11
C GLY A 47 -8.83 16.65 -2.43
N PRO A 48 -8.59 17.92 -2.04
CA PRO A 48 -7.33 18.39 -1.47
C PRO A 48 -6.94 17.69 -0.16
N ASP A 49 -7.92 17.25 0.64
CA ASP A 49 -7.68 16.64 1.96
C ASP A 49 -7.25 15.16 1.90
N GLY A 50 -6.98 14.64 0.71
CA GLY A 50 -6.62 13.24 0.51
C GLY A 50 -5.28 12.88 1.16
N ARG A 51 -5.27 11.80 1.95
CA ARG A 51 -4.05 11.16 2.47
C ARG A 51 -4.04 9.69 2.12
N GLY A 52 -2.87 9.16 1.78
CA GLY A 52 -2.69 7.76 1.46
C GLY A 52 -1.49 7.13 2.14
N SER A 53 -1.53 5.81 2.30
CA SER A 53 -0.42 5.04 2.86
C SER A 53 -0.22 3.73 2.09
N VAL A 54 1.03 3.28 2.05
CA VAL A 54 1.41 1.94 1.58
C VAL A 54 2.15 1.25 2.71
N ARG A 55 1.71 0.05 3.08
CA ARG A 55 2.26 -0.73 4.18
C ARG A 55 2.68 -2.10 3.66
N ARG A 56 3.85 -2.56 4.08
CA ARG A 56 4.27 -3.95 3.87
C ARG A 56 3.71 -4.80 5.00
N VAL A 57 3.09 -5.92 4.64
CA VAL A 57 2.46 -6.84 5.60
C VAL A 57 2.89 -8.28 5.35
N ALA A 58 2.58 -9.14 6.30
CA ALA A 58 2.62 -10.59 6.18
C ALA A 58 1.25 -11.19 6.52
N LEU A 59 1.02 -12.43 6.10
CA LEU A 59 -0.08 -13.24 6.63
C LEU A 59 0.26 -13.64 8.06
N ASP A 60 -0.77 -13.75 8.91
CA ASP A 60 -0.58 -14.28 10.26
C ASP A 60 -0.07 -15.73 10.17
N PRO A 61 1.05 -16.07 10.83
CA PRO A 61 1.68 -17.40 10.72
C PRO A 61 0.84 -18.50 11.37
N LEU A 62 -0.13 -18.14 12.23
CA LEU A 62 -1.06 -19.06 12.86
C LEU A 62 -2.35 -19.24 12.04
N GLY A 63 -2.38 -18.77 10.79
CA GLY A 63 -3.51 -18.95 9.88
C GLY A 63 -4.73 -18.08 10.21
N ARG A 64 -4.58 -17.08 11.09
CA ARG A 64 -5.67 -16.14 11.38
C ARG A 64 -5.91 -15.24 10.17
N VAL A 65 -7.17 -14.89 9.91
CA VAL A 65 -7.56 -14.00 8.80
C VAL A 65 -7.24 -12.55 9.14
N ARG A 66 -5.95 -12.22 9.24
CA ARG A 66 -5.47 -10.85 9.43
C ARG A 66 -4.08 -10.66 8.82
N TYR A 67 -3.81 -9.43 8.42
CA TYR A 67 -2.47 -9.00 8.03
C TYR A 67 -1.68 -8.55 9.25
N ILE A 68 -0.45 -9.03 9.38
CA ILE A 68 0.53 -8.50 10.33
C ILE A 68 1.27 -7.36 9.65
N HIS A 69 1.17 -6.16 10.22
CA HIS A 69 1.95 -5.02 9.77
C HIS A 69 3.44 -5.25 10.02
N LEU A 70 4.24 -5.17 8.96
CA LEU A 70 5.70 -5.27 9.07
C LEU A 70 6.36 -3.90 9.11
N ARG A 71 5.96 -3.00 8.22
CA ARG A 71 6.41 -1.60 8.19
C ARG A 71 5.53 -0.73 7.28
N THR A 72 5.53 0.56 7.52
CA THR A 72 5.12 1.55 6.51
C THR A 72 6.19 1.61 5.41
N VAL A 73 5.75 1.69 4.16
CA VAL A 73 6.63 1.82 2.99
C VAL A 73 6.73 3.28 2.59
N ALA A 74 5.58 3.94 2.49
CA ALA A 74 5.48 5.34 2.17
C ALA A 74 4.10 5.87 2.54
N GLU A 75 4.03 7.17 2.74
CA GLU A 75 2.80 7.94 2.90
C GLU A 75 2.77 9.02 1.82
N ALA A 76 1.56 9.43 1.45
CA ALA A 76 1.36 10.46 0.45
C ALA A 76 0.19 11.37 0.82
N TRP A 77 0.26 12.62 0.36
CA TRP A 77 -0.82 13.57 0.45
C TRP A 77 -0.81 14.48 -0.78
N ARG A 78 -1.94 15.15 -1.02
CA ARG A 78 -2.00 16.20 -2.03
C ARG A 78 -1.57 17.51 -1.38
N ASP A 79 -0.61 18.19 -1.98
CA ASP A 79 -0.20 19.53 -1.55
C ASP A 79 -1.27 20.55 -1.98
N GLU A 80 -1.72 21.39 -1.04
CA GLU A 80 -2.82 22.34 -1.29
C GLU A 80 -2.41 23.48 -2.21
N GLY A 81 -1.14 23.93 -2.15
CA GLY A 81 -0.67 25.07 -2.93
C GLY A 81 -0.39 24.73 -4.40
N THR A 82 0.12 23.53 -4.66
CA THR A 82 0.52 23.09 -6.01
C THR A 82 -0.43 22.07 -6.63
N GLY A 83 -1.27 21.43 -5.80
CA GLY A 83 -2.11 20.30 -6.22
C GLY A 83 -1.30 19.03 -6.56
N ALA A 84 0.02 19.00 -6.33
CA ALA A 84 0.88 17.86 -6.57
C ALA A 84 0.69 16.78 -5.51
N VAL A 85 0.93 15.51 -5.87
CA VAL A 85 0.99 14.42 -4.89
C VAL A 85 2.41 14.31 -4.36
N VAL A 86 2.58 14.56 -3.07
CA VAL A 86 3.86 14.49 -2.37
C VAL A 86 3.97 13.13 -1.68
N TRP A 87 5.16 12.54 -1.73
CA TRP A 87 5.48 11.28 -1.08
C TRP A 87 6.50 11.48 0.03
N ARG A 88 6.31 10.74 1.13
CA ARG A 88 7.27 10.59 2.23
C ARG A 88 7.56 9.11 2.43
N ASP A 89 8.82 8.73 2.33
CA ASP A 89 9.25 7.37 2.66
C ASP A 89 9.11 7.13 4.17
N GLY A 90 8.77 5.88 4.53
CA GLY A 90 8.58 5.44 5.91
C GLY A 90 9.72 4.60 6.48
#